data_AF-A0A966JA88-F1
#
_entry.id   AF-A0A966JA88-F1
#
_cell.length_a   1.000
_cell.length_b   1.000
_cell.length_c   1.000
_cell.angle_alpha   90.00
_cell.angle_beta   90.00
_cell.angle_gamma   90.00
#
_symmetry.space_group_name_H-M   'P 1'
#
loop_
_entity.id
_entity.type
_entity.pdbx_description
1 polymer ?
#
loop_
_entity_poly.entity_id
_entity_poly.type
_entity_poly.pdbx_seq_one_letter_code
_entity_poly.pdbx_strand_id
1 'polypeptide(L)'
;MIAPLVDLPAALADAVNAYEASGNVGALMERLHHLRDGVTPDALVSAAEPWLHMPEVAGPLYERVVDHQPNNARALVILANAYWLSGRGPDVVGELASRALSADPENRGAWHMWALTEANQRDR
;
A
#
# COMPACT_ATOMS: atom_id res chain seq x y z
N MET A 1 -9.72 -18.15 -27.88
CA MET A 1 -9.20 -18.60 -26.57
C MET A 1 -9.31 -17.41 -25.63
N ILE A 2 -10.30 -17.40 -24.74
CA ILE A 2 -10.47 -16.31 -23.77
C ILE A 2 -9.56 -16.68 -22.60
N ALA A 3 -8.54 -15.86 -22.32
CA ALA A 3 -7.69 -16.07 -21.15
C ALA A 3 -8.57 -16.07 -19.89
N PRO A 4 -8.33 -16.95 -18.91
CA PRO A 4 -9.08 -16.90 -17.66
C PRO A 4 -8.87 -15.51 -17.03
N LEU A 5 -9.97 -14.83 -16.72
CA LEU A 5 -9.94 -13.65 -15.87
C LEU A 5 -9.26 -14.09 -14.57
N VAL A 6 -8.07 -13.56 -14.27
CA VAL A 6 -7.40 -13.85 -13.01
C VAL A 6 -8.30 -13.35 -11.89
N ASP A 7 -8.72 -14.26 -11.01
CA ASP A 7 -9.36 -13.89 -9.75
C ASP A 7 -8.29 -13.29 -8.83
N LEU A 8 -8.20 -11.96 -8.85
CA LEU A 8 -7.16 -11.22 -8.15
C LEU A 8 -7.17 -11.45 -6.63
N PRO A 9 -8.32 -11.41 -5.92
CA PRO A 9 -8.38 -11.81 -4.52
C PRO A 9 -7.80 -13.21 -4.24
N ALA A 10 -8.18 -14.22 -5.04
CA ALA A 10 -7.66 -15.57 -4.87
C ALA A 10 -6.16 -15.65 -5.16
N ALA A 11 -5.69 -14.95 -6.18
CA ALA A 11 -4.27 -14.93 -6.55
C ALA A 11 -3.40 -14.20 -5.50
N LEU A 12 -3.91 -13.13 -4.88
CA LEU A 12 -3.24 -12.47 -3.76
C LEU A 12 -3.19 -13.37 -2.53
N ALA A 13 -4.30 -14.03 -2.18
CA ALA A 13 -4.32 -14.95 -1.05
C ALA A 13 -3.32 -16.11 -1.25
N ASP A 14 -3.23 -16.67 -2.46
CA ASP A 14 -2.22 -17.68 -2.78
C ASP A 14 -0.77 -17.15 -2.68
N ALA A 15 -0.52 -15.93 -3.16
CA ALA A 15 0.79 -15.30 -3.02
C ALA A 15 1.19 -15.08 -1.55
N VAL A 16 0.26 -14.62 -0.72
CA VAL A 16 0.49 -14.42 0.73
C VAL A 16 0.69 -15.75 1.45
N ASN A 17 -0.14 -16.77 1.19
CA ASN A 17 0.02 -18.10 1.78
C ASN A 17 1.39 -18.72 1.45
N ALA A 18 1.83 -18.58 0.19
CA ALA A 18 3.15 -19.06 -0.23
C ALA A 18 4.29 -18.29 0.46
N TYR A 19 4.12 -16.98 0.68
CA TYR A 19 5.06 -16.17 1.44
C TYR A 19 5.12 -16.60 2.91
N GLU A 20 3.98 -16.75 3.59
CA GLU A 20 3.93 -17.17 4.99
C GLU A 20 4.58 -18.55 5.20
N ALA A 21 4.39 -19.48 4.26
CA ALA A 21 5.00 -20.80 4.32
C ALA A 21 6.52 -20.79 4.09
N SER A 22 7.05 -19.83 3.34
CA SER A 22 8.45 -19.83 2.87
C SER A 22 9.33 -18.74 3.49
N GLY A 23 8.74 -17.67 4.02
CA GLY A 23 9.43 -16.44 4.38
C GLY A 23 10.08 -15.69 3.20
N ASN A 24 9.80 -16.11 1.95
CA ASN A 24 10.50 -15.59 0.78
C ASN A 24 9.84 -14.30 0.28
N VAL A 25 10.31 -13.17 0.82
CA VAL A 25 9.83 -11.84 0.41
C VAL A 25 10.12 -11.53 -1.07
N GLY A 26 11.21 -12.04 -1.64
CA GLY A 26 11.53 -11.82 -3.05
C GLY A 26 10.50 -12.44 -3.99
N ALA A 27 10.10 -13.68 -3.71
CA ALA A 27 9.04 -14.36 -4.44
C ALA A 27 7.68 -13.68 -4.28
N LEU A 28 7.37 -13.17 -3.08
CA LEU A 28 6.16 -12.36 -2.86
C LEU A 28 6.17 -11.12 -3.77
N MET A 29 7.24 -10.34 -3.74
CA MET A 29 7.35 -9.10 -4.51
C MET A 29 7.20 -9.33 -6.01
N GLU A 30 7.83 -10.37 -6.55
CA GLU A 30 7.68 -10.74 -7.96
C GLU A 30 6.22 -11.06 -8.31
N ARG A 31 5.54 -11.86 -7.49
CA ARG A 31 4.11 -12.19 -7.70
C ARG A 31 3.21 -10.96 -7.59
N LEU A 32 3.42 -10.10 -6.59
CA LEU A 32 2.64 -8.86 -6.44
C LEU A 32 2.83 -7.92 -7.63
N HIS A 33 4.06 -7.81 -8.15
CA HIS A 33 4.34 -7.02 -9.35
C HIS A 33 3.60 -7.56 -10.58
N HIS A 34 3.59 -8.87 -10.80
CA HIS A 34 2.79 -9.46 -11.88
C HIS A 34 1.28 -9.26 -11.70
N LEU A 35 0.77 -9.37 -10.47
CA LEU A 35 -0.67 -9.24 -10.21
C LEU A 35 -1.19 -7.80 -10.34
N ARG A 36 -0.35 -6.81 -10.01
CA ARG A 36 -0.73 -5.39 -10.13
C ARG A 36 -0.65 -4.87 -11.57
N ASP A 37 0.01 -5.62 -12.46
CA ASP A 37 0.12 -5.27 -13.87
C ASP A 37 -1.17 -5.62 -14.62
N GLY A 38 -1.69 -4.66 -15.40
CA GLY A 38 -2.90 -4.86 -16.22
C GLY A 38 -4.23 -4.85 -15.46
N VAL A 39 -4.22 -4.60 -14.14
CA VAL A 39 -5.42 -4.50 -13.31
C VAL A 39 -5.74 -3.05 -12.97
N THR A 40 -7.03 -2.73 -12.79
CA THR A 40 -7.45 -1.38 -12.39
C THR A 40 -7.07 -1.10 -10.92
N PRO A 41 -6.75 0.16 -10.58
CA PRO A 41 -6.48 0.55 -9.19
C PRO A 41 -7.59 0.17 -8.21
N ASP A 42 -8.87 0.30 -8.61
CA ASP A 42 -9.99 0.00 -7.73
C ASP A 42 -10.10 -1.51 -7.42
N ALA A 43 -9.80 -2.37 -8.40
CA ALA A 43 -9.73 -3.81 -8.15
C ALA A 43 -8.58 -4.17 -7.20
N LEU A 44 -7.43 -3.49 -7.30
CA LEU A 44 -6.34 -3.64 -6.34
C LEU A 44 -6.75 -3.21 -4.93
N VAL A 45 -7.45 -2.07 -4.80
CA VAL A 45 -7.97 -1.60 -3.51
C VAL A 45 -8.89 -2.64 -2.89
N SER A 46 -9.87 -3.15 -3.63
CA SER A 46 -10.80 -4.17 -3.12
C SER A 46 -10.10 -5.47 -2.74
N ALA A 47 -9.16 -5.95 -3.55
CA ALA A 47 -8.48 -7.22 -3.28
C ALA A 47 -7.44 -7.13 -2.15
N ALA A 48 -6.89 -5.94 -1.89
CA ALA A 48 -5.91 -5.71 -0.83
C ALA A 48 -6.52 -5.48 0.57
N GLU A 49 -7.84 -5.31 0.69
CA GLU A 49 -8.51 -5.01 1.98
C GLU A 49 -8.13 -5.95 3.13
N PRO A 50 -8.03 -7.28 2.95
CA PRO A 50 -7.63 -8.18 4.05
C PRO A 50 -6.18 -7.96 4.51
N TRP A 51 -5.33 -7.40 3.64
CA TRP A 51 -3.87 -7.39 3.77
C TRP A 51 -3.29 -6.02 4.13
N LEU A 52 -4.13 -5.03 4.46
CA LEU A 52 -3.68 -3.66 4.80
C LEU A 52 -2.74 -3.59 6.01
N HIS A 53 -2.77 -4.62 6.86
CA HIS A 53 -1.91 -4.75 8.03
C HIS A 53 -0.51 -5.29 7.71
N MET A 54 -0.30 -5.83 6.50
CA MET A 54 0.98 -6.39 6.04
C MET A 54 1.67 -5.37 5.12
N PRO A 55 2.71 -4.63 5.57
CA PRO A 55 3.35 -3.60 4.76
C PRO A 55 4.01 -4.17 3.49
N GLU A 56 4.48 -5.41 3.51
CA GLU A 56 5.09 -6.11 2.37
C GLU A 56 4.08 -6.42 1.27
N VAL A 57 2.79 -6.47 1.59
CA VAL A 57 1.69 -6.68 0.63
C VAL A 57 1.04 -5.34 0.27
N ALA A 58 0.65 -4.56 1.28
CA ALA A 58 -0.04 -3.30 1.07
C ALA A 58 0.84 -2.28 0.32
N GLY A 59 2.12 -2.16 0.66
CA GLY A 59 3.04 -1.19 0.06
C GLY A 59 3.08 -1.26 -1.47
N PRO A 60 3.52 -2.39 -2.07
CA PRO A 60 3.63 -2.52 -3.53
C PRO A 60 2.29 -2.36 -4.28
N LEU A 61 1.19 -2.78 -3.68
CA LEU A 61 -0.14 -2.62 -4.29
C LEU A 61 -0.60 -1.15 -4.26
N TYR A 62 -0.43 -0.48 -3.12
CA TYR A 62 -0.83 0.91 -2.97
C TYR A 62 0.12 1.91 -3.62
N GLU A 63 1.39 1.56 -3.87
CA GLU A 63 2.27 2.28 -4.81
C GLU A 63 1.57 2.42 -6.17
N ARG A 64 1.08 1.30 -6.72
CA ARG A 64 0.38 1.29 -8.02
C ARG A 64 -0.93 2.07 -7.99
N VAL A 65 -1.69 1.99 -6.89
CA VAL A 65 -2.94 2.74 -6.73
C VAL A 65 -2.66 4.25 -6.70
N VAL A 66 -1.66 4.70 -5.93
CA VAL A 66 -1.29 6.11 -5.81
C VAL A 66 -0.72 6.66 -7.11
N ASP A 67 0.03 5.86 -7.88
CA ASP A 67 0.53 6.27 -9.20
C ASP A 67 -0.60 6.64 -10.16
N HIS A 68 -1.71 5.91 -10.12
CA HIS A 68 -2.89 6.17 -10.96
C HIS A 68 -3.89 7.15 -10.35
N GLN A 69 -3.98 7.18 -9.03
CA GLN A 69 -4.90 8.02 -8.27
C GLN A 69 -4.12 8.89 -7.27
N PRO A 70 -3.35 9.88 -7.75
CA PRO A 70 -2.39 10.62 -6.92
C PRO A 70 -3.03 11.46 -5.81
N ASN A 71 -4.35 11.70 -5.89
CA ASN A 71 -5.15 12.47 -4.94
C ASN A 71 -6.11 11.59 -4.13
N ASN A 72 -5.99 10.26 -4.17
CA ASN A 72 -6.79 9.39 -3.33
C ASN A 72 -6.24 9.42 -1.90
N ALA A 73 -6.84 10.25 -1.04
CA ALA A 73 -6.40 10.45 0.34
C ALA A 73 -6.32 9.14 1.14
N ARG A 74 -7.29 8.23 0.97
CA ARG A 74 -7.28 6.92 1.64
C ARG A 74 -6.11 6.07 1.17
N ALA A 75 -5.85 6.02 -0.14
CA ALA A 75 -4.73 5.25 -0.70
C ALA A 75 -3.37 5.80 -0.24
N LEU A 76 -3.23 7.13 -0.19
CA LEU A 76 -2.04 7.81 0.32
C LEU A 76 -1.77 7.47 1.79
N VAL A 77 -2.81 7.47 2.64
CA VAL A 77 -2.68 7.10 4.06
C VAL A 77 -2.26 5.64 4.23
N ILE A 78 -2.85 4.73 3.45
CA ILE A 78 -2.50 3.31 3.51
C ILE A 78 -1.04 3.09 3.10
N LEU A 79 -0.61 3.74 2.00
CA LEU A 79 0.78 3.69 1.56
C LEU A 79 1.74 4.28 2.60
N ALA A 80 1.39 5.43 3.18
CA ALA A 80 2.15 6.06 4.25
C ALA A 80 2.32 5.12 5.46
N ASN A 81 1.24 4.45 5.87
CA ASN A 81 1.29 3.48 6.97
C ASN A 81 2.18 2.28 6.63
N ALA A 82 2.07 1.73 5.42
CA ALA A 82 2.93 0.64 4.98
C ALA A 82 4.42 1.04 5.01
N TYR A 83 4.75 2.24 4.54
CA TYR A 83 6.12 2.77 4.57
C TYR A 83 6.64 3.06 5.97
N TRP A 84 5.76 3.51 6.88
CA TRP A 84 6.13 3.70 8.28
C TRP A 84 6.50 2.38 8.93
N LEU A 85 5.64 1.36 8.77
CA LEU A 85 5.87 0.02 9.32
C LEU A 85 7.09 -0.67 8.69
N SER A 86 7.39 -0.40 7.41
CA SER A 86 8.57 -0.94 6.72
C SER A 86 9.85 -0.12 6.97
N GLY A 87 9.81 0.93 7.79
CA GLY A 87 10.99 1.73 8.14
C GLY A 87 11.52 2.64 7.03
N ARG A 88 10.70 3.04 6.04
CA ARG A 88 11.11 3.93 4.93
C ARG A 88 11.41 5.38 5.37
N GLY A 89 11.12 5.70 6.63
CA GLY A 89 11.50 6.95 7.30
C GLY A 89 10.41 8.03 7.32
N PRO A 90 10.50 9.01 8.25
CA PRO A 90 9.47 10.02 8.43
C PRO A 90 9.33 10.99 7.26
N ASP A 91 10.38 11.20 6.47
CA ASP A 91 10.37 12.20 5.40
C ASP A 91 9.39 11.80 4.27
N VAL A 92 9.49 10.56 3.79
CA VAL A 92 8.59 10.02 2.73
C VAL A 92 7.16 9.84 3.26
N VAL A 93 7.02 9.39 4.51
CA VAL A 93 5.71 9.24 5.15
C VAL A 93 5.03 10.61 5.33
N GLY A 94 5.80 11.64 5.68
CA GLY A 94 5.31 13.00 5.90
C GLY A 94 4.80 13.60 4.60
N GLU A 95 5.53 13.41 3.49
CA GLU A 95 5.10 13.84 2.16
C GLU A 95 3.74 13.20 1.76
N LEU A 96 3.59 11.89 1.94
CA LEU A 96 2.34 11.18 1.64
C LEU A 96 1.20 11.65 2.53
N ALA A 97 1.45 11.89 3.82
CA ALA A 97 0.46 12.42 4.75
C ALA A 97 0.02 13.84 4.37
N SER A 98 0.95 14.73 4.02
CA SER A 98 0.65 16.09 3.54
C SER A 98 -0.15 16.09 2.23
N ARG A 99 0.18 15.19 1.30
CA ARG A 99 -0.63 15.00 0.08
C ARG A 99 -2.03 14.51 0.40
N ALA A 100 -2.19 13.57 1.34
CA ALA A 100 -3.50 13.09 1.75
C ALA A 100 -4.34 14.20 2.38
N LEU A 101 -3.75 15.05 3.23
CA LEU A 101 -4.42 16.23 3.80
C LEU A 101 -4.80 17.28 2.75
N SER A 102 -3.97 17.45 1.72
CA SER A 102 -4.27 18.36 0.62
C SER A 102 -5.47 17.89 -0.21
N ALA A 103 -5.62 16.57 -0.36
CA ALA A 103 -6.74 15.97 -1.07
C ALA A 103 -8.02 15.89 -0.22
N ASP A 104 -7.89 15.60 1.08
CA ASP A 104 -8.98 15.52 2.05
C ASP A 104 -8.51 16.03 3.43
N PRO A 105 -8.78 17.31 3.75
CA PRO A 105 -8.38 17.90 5.03
C PRO A 105 -9.04 17.29 6.27
N GLU A 106 -10.16 16.57 6.10
CA GLU A 106 -10.88 15.92 7.19
C GLU A 106 -10.39 14.49 7.46
N ASN A 107 -9.44 13.99 6.66
CA ASN A 107 -8.91 12.64 6.79
C ASN A 107 -8.10 12.46 8.08
N ARG A 108 -8.70 11.81 9.07
CA ARG A 108 -8.08 11.54 10.37
C ARG A 108 -6.82 10.68 10.27
N GLY A 109 -6.78 9.75 9.32
CA GLY A 109 -5.60 8.90 9.09
C GLY A 109 -4.42 9.72 8.59
N ALA A 110 -4.66 10.70 7.73
CA ALA A 110 -3.61 11.60 7.25
C ALA A 110 -3.04 12.48 8.38
N TRP A 111 -3.91 13.03 9.24
CA TRP A 111 -3.46 13.75 10.43
C TRP A 111 -2.65 12.88 11.39
N HIS A 112 -3.06 11.63 11.58
CA HIS A 112 -2.30 10.68 12.40
C HIS A 112 -0.89 10.43 11.83
N MET A 113 -0.80 10.10 10.54
CA MET A 113 0.50 9.87 9.88
C MET A 113 1.38 11.11 9.94
N TRP A 114 0.84 12.30 9.67
CA TRP A 114 1.59 13.55 9.74
C TRP A 114 2.17 13.78 11.15
N ALA A 115 1.36 13.62 12.19
CA ALA A 115 1.79 13.80 13.57
C ALA A 115 2.92 12.84 13.99
N LEU A 116 2.89 11.58 13.52
CA LEU A 116 3.97 10.62 13.75
C LEU A 116 5.31 11.11 13.16
N THR A 117 5.27 11.75 11.99
CA THR A 117 6.48 12.23 11.33
C THR A 117 7.07 13.48 11.99
N GLU A 118 6.22 14.39 12.46
CA GLU A 118 6.64 15.60 13.20
C GLU A 118 7.26 15.27 14.56
N ALA A 119 6.73 14.25 15.26
CA ALA A 119 7.32 13.80 16.51
C ALA A 119 8.76 13.30 16.30
N ASN A 120 8.99 12.50 15.24
CA ASN A 120 10.32 11.98 14.92
C ASN A 120 11.34 13.09 14.58
N GLN A 121 10.91 14.16 13.90
CA GLN A 121 11.79 15.28 13.58
C GLN A 121 12.27 16.06 14.81
N ARG A 122 11.46 16.13 15.88
CA ARG A 122 11.81 16.83 17.12
C ARG A 122 12.82 16.08 17.98
N ASP A 123 12.95 14.77 17.77
CA ASP A 123 13.87 13.90 18.51
C ASP A 123 15.25 13.77 17.83
N ARG A 124 15.47 14.46 16.69
CA ARG A 124 16.73 14.44 15.91
C ARG A 124 17.68 15.59 16.24
#